data_AF-A0A4R4XJB6-F1
#
_entry.id   AF-A0A4R4XJB6-F1
#
_cell.length_a   1.000
_cell.length_b   1.000
_cell.length_c   1.000
_cell.angle_alpha   90.00
_cell.angle_beta   90.00
_cell.angle_gamma   90.00
#
_symmetry.space_group_name_H-M   'P 1'
#
loop_
_entity.id
_entity.type
_entity.pdbx_description
1 polymer ?
#
loop_
_entity_poly.entity_id
_entity_poly.type
_entity_poly.pdbx_seq_one_letter_code
_entity_poly.pdbx_strand_id
1 'polypeptide(L)'
;MNVTPAQLRFLADRAGALADEVRALCEGVAVDAPERDPMAAAIEAAGWLDRGSEDLRRAAGDLDRLWAVRECGMPWGVCPEHGRTLSSSAGTSTCRVCRRTWDHDRLTKPCAEPVTWKVTDEAGTVTMMCDGHVLGAHAVLRGATFTRLATR
;
A
#
# COMPACT_ATOMS: atom_id res chain seq x y z
N MET A 1 5.96 5.36 -11.76
CA MET A 1 6.46 4.29 -10.84
C MET A 1 5.59 4.30 -9.59
N ASN A 2 5.02 3.18 -9.18
CA ASN A 2 4.09 3.09 -8.05
C ASN A 2 4.80 2.56 -6.80
N VAL A 3 5.02 3.43 -5.81
CA VAL A 3 5.56 3.06 -4.49
C VAL A 3 4.44 2.52 -3.59
N THR A 4 4.71 1.43 -2.88
CA THR A 4 3.82 0.81 -1.88
C THR A 4 4.50 0.69 -0.51
N PRO A 5 3.73 0.62 0.60
CA PRO A 5 4.25 0.35 1.94
C PRO A 5 5.05 -0.95 1.99
N ALA A 6 4.59 -2.00 1.29
CA ALA A 6 5.29 -3.28 1.23
C ALA A 6 6.66 -3.15 0.55
N GLN A 7 6.77 -2.37 -0.54
CA GLN A 7 8.06 -2.09 -1.19
C GLN A 7 9.00 -1.33 -0.26
N LEU A 8 8.50 -0.32 0.47
CA LEU A 8 9.31 0.44 1.43
C LEU A 8 9.78 -0.43 2.61
N ARG A 9 8.91 -1.29 3.15
CA ARG A 9 9.27 -2.26 4.20
C ARG A 9 10.35 -3.24 3.73
N PHE A 10 10.21 -3.77 2.52
CA PHE A 10 11.21 -4.65 1.92
C PHE A 10 12.58 -3.97 1.78
N LEU A 11 12.61 -2.70 1.34
CA LEU A 11 13.85 -1.93 1.27
C LEU A 11 14.43 -1.67 2.66
N ALA A 12 13.59 -1.39 3.66
CA ALA A 12 14.01 -1.22 5.04
C ALA A 12 14.65 -2.49 5.62
N ASP A 13 14.01 -3.64 5.43
CA ASP A 13 14.54 -4.93 5.89
C ASP A 13 15.91 -5.23 5.26
N ARG A 14 16.07 -4.93 3.96
CA ARG A 14 17.37 -5.05 3.28
C ARG A 14 18.43 -4.08 3.81
N ALA A 15 18.06 -2.84 4.10
CA ALA A 15 18.99 -1.85 4.65
C ALA A 15 19.45 -2.24 6.07
N GLY A 16 18.53 -2.72 6.92
CA GLY A 16 18.86 -3.24 8.25
C GLY A 16 19.77 -4.46 8.19
N ALA A 17 19.45 -5.45 7.34
CA ALA A 17 20.28 -6.63 7.16
C ALA A 17 21.71 -6.29 6.72
N LEU A 18 21.85 -5.34 5.78
CA LEU A 18 23.18 -4.89 5.34
C LEU A 18 23.94 -4.15 6.45
N ALA A 19 23.25 -3.35 7.28
CA ALA A 19 23.88 -2.71 8.43
C ALA A 19 24.43 -3.74 9.43
N ASP A 20 23.66 -4.80 9.72
CA ASP A 20 24.07 -5.87 10.62
C ASP A 20 25.24 -6.69 10.07
N GLU A 21 25.23 -7.00 8.77
CA GLU A 21 26.35 -7.66 8.09
C GLU A 21 27.63 -6.84 8.19
N VAL A 22 27.57 -5.53 7.96
CA VAL A 22 28.74 -4.64 8.06
C VAL A 22 29.28 -4.58 9.49
N ARG A 23 28.40 -4.49 10.50
CA ARG A 23 28.82 -4.49 11.92
C ARG A 23 29.50 -5.81 12.28
N ALA A 24 28.92 -6.94 11.92
CA ALA A 24 29.49 -8.25 12.21
C ALA A 24 30.89 -8.43 11.58
N LEU A 25 31.11 -7.93 10.36
CA LEU A 25 32.43 -7.93 9.73
C LEU A 25 33.43 -7.05 10.50
N CYS A 26 33.01 -5.89 10.99
CA CYS A 26 33.88 -4.96 11.73
C CYS A 26 34.19 -5.44 13.15
N GLU A 27 33.24 -6.10 13.83
CA GLU A 27 33.42 -6.67 15.18
C GLU A 27 34.48 -7.79 15.19
N GLY A 28 34.70 -8.46 14.05
CA GLY A 28 35.75 -9.46 13.89
C GLY A 28 37.18 -8.88 13.86
N VAL A 29 37.34 -7.55 13.81
CA VAL A 29 38.65 -6.88 13.76
C VAL A 29 39.16 -6.59 15.17
N ALA A 30 40.38 -7.05 15.48
CA ALA A 30 41.02 -6.84 16.77
C ALA A 30 41.17 -5.34 17.11
N VAL A 31 41.24 -5.03 18.40
CA VAL A 31 41.23 -3.64 18.91
C VAL A 31 42.45 -2.82 18.51
N ASP A 32 43.53 -3.51 18.24
CA ASP A 32 44.87 -3.02 18.01
C ASP A 32 45.33 -3.27 16.57
N ALA A 33 44.42 -3.76 15.71
CA ALA A 33 44.67 -3.99 14.30
C ALA A 33 44.73 -2.66 13.52
N PRO A 34 45.69 -2.47 12.59
CA PRO A 34 45.77 -1.27 11.76
C PRO A 34 44.55 -1.08 10.84
N GLU A 35 43.82 -2.16 10.55
CA GLU A 35 42.58 -2.14 9.77
C GLU A 35 41.40 -1.47 10.51
N ARG A 36 41.51 -1.27 11.82
CA ARG A 36 40.42 -0.74 12.66
C ARG A 36 40.02 0.69 12.31
N ASP A 37 40.96 1.54 11.93
CA ASP A 37 40.69 2.93 11.55
C ASP A 37 39.92 3.01 10.21
N PRO A 38 40.31 2.27 9.14
CA PRO A 38 39.47 2.08 7.97
C PRO A 38 38.07 1.50 8.26
N MET A 39 37.93 0.61 9.25
CA MET A 39 36.63 0.05 9.63
C MET A 39 35.71 1.06 10.34
N ALA A 40 36.24 2.16 10.89
CA ALA A 40 35.40 3.19 11.51
C ALA A 40 34.41 3.80 10.50
N ALA A 41 34.85 4.06 9.27
CA ALA A 41 33.98 4.56 8.20
C ALA A 41 32.92 3.52 7.77
N ALA A 42 33.26 2.24 7.80
CA ALA A 42 32.31 1.16 7.52
C ALA A 42 31.23 1.07 8.61
N ILE A 43 31.62 1.19 9.88
CA ILE A 43 30.69 1.25 11.02
C ILE A 43 29.77 2.48 10.90
N GLU A 44 30.31 3.64 10.50
CA GLU A 44 29.50 4.83 10.27
C GLU A 44 28.46 4.60 9.15
N ALA A 45 28.87 4.00 8.04
CA ALA A 45 27.98 3.63 6.94
C ALA A 45 26.87 2.67 7.40
N ALA A 46 27.16 1.69 8.25
CA ALA A 46 26.15 0.84 8.87
C ALA A 46 25.16 1.65 9.71
N GLY A 47 25.63 2.65 10.46
CA GLY A 47 24.76 3.59 11.18
C GLY A 47 23.83 4.40 10.26
N TRP A 48 24.30 4.80 9.08
CA TRP A 48 23.45 5.47 8.08
C TRP A 48 22.39 4.53 7.49
N LEU A 49 22.75 3.27 7.20
CA LEU A 49 21.82 2.26 6.69
C LEU A 49 20.70 1.97 7.70
N ASP A 50 21.04 1.89 8.98
CA ASP A 50 20.07 1.63 10.05
C ASP A 50 19.06 2.78 10.19
N ARG A 51 19.54 4.03 10.22
CA ARG A 51 18.66 5.20 10.19
C ARG A 51 17.78 5.23 8.94
N GLY A 52 18.35 4.89 7.78
CA GLY A 52 17.60 4.77 6.53
C GLY A 52 16.51 3.70 6.59
N SER A 53 16.79 2.55 7.22
CA SER A 53 15.80 1.49 7.47
C SER A 53 14.64 2.00 8.33
N GLU A 54 14.93 2.70 9.42
CA GLU A 54 13.90 3.29 10.28
C GLU A 54 13.03 4.33 9.54
N ASP A 55 13.66 5.20 8.76
CA ASP A 55 12.97 6.21 7.96
C ASP A 55 12.05 5.56 6.91
N LEU A 56 12.50 4.50 6.24
CA LEU A 56 11.70 3.73 5.29
C LEU A 56 10.51 3.04 5.97
N ARG A 57 10.70 2.46 7.17
CA ARG A 57 9.58 1.89 7.95
C ARG A 57 8.57 2.94 8.36
N ARG A 58 9.03 4.13 8.76
CA ARG A 58 8.15 5.26 9.12
C ARG A 58 7.34 5.72 7.91
N ALA A 59 7.99 5.92 6.77
CA ALA A 59 7.32 6.29 5.52
C ALA A 59 6.30 5.24 5.07
N ALA A 60 6.60 3.94 5.23
CA ALA A 60 5.63 2.87 4.98
C ALA A 60 4.39 3.00 5.88
N GLY A 61 4.59 3.29 7.17
CA GLY A 61 3.50 3.51 8.13
C GLY A 61 2.67 4.76 7.82
N ASP A 62 3.30 5.85 7.39
CA ASP A 62 2.61 7.06 6.94
C ASP A 62 1.77 6.80 5.69
N LEU A 63 2.30 6.04 4.75
CA LEU A 63 1.60 5.68 3.52
C LEU A 63 0.40 4.77 3.81
N ASP A 64 0.54 3.81 4.73
CA ASP A 64 -0.60 3.00 5.22
C ASP A 64 -1.68 3.87 5.85
N ARG A 65 -1.31 4.86 6.68
CA ARG A 65 -2.30 5.79 7.28
C ARG A 65 -3.04 6.60 6.22
N LEU A 66 -2.31 7.14 5.25
CA LEU A 66 -2.90 7.91 4.15
C LEU A 66 -3.88 7.08 3.31
N TRP A 67 -3.64 5.78 3.19
CA TRP A 67 -4.51 4.88 2.43
C TRP A 67 -5.66 4.30 3.26
N ALA A 68 -5.45 4.01 4.54
CA ALA A 68 -6.44 3.42 5.43
C ALA A 68 -7.63 4.34 5.73
N VAL A 69 -7.45 5.66 5.65
CA VAL A 69 -8.50 6.66 5.97
C VAL A 69 -9.33 7.04 4.74
N ARG A 70 -9.08 6.44 3.56
CA ARG A 70 -9.76 6.84 2.32
C ARG A 70 -10.98 5.96 2.03
N GLU A 71 -12.14 6.60 1.98
CA GLU A 71 -13.31 6.09 1.28
C GLU A 71 -13.05 6.12 -0.24
N CYS A 72 -13.63 5.17 -0.96
CA CYS A 72 -13.46 5.05 -2.40
C CYS A 72 -13.87 6.33 -3.15
N GLY A 73 -14.90 7.03 -2.69
CA GLY A 73 -15.29 8.34 -3.19
C GLY A 73 -15.82 8.38 -4.63
N MET A 74 -15.84 7.24 -5.35
CA MET A 74 -16.44 7.15 -6.68
C MET A 74 -17.90 7.62 -6.63
N PRO A 75 -18.40 8.35 -7.64
CA PRO A 75 -19.67 9.09 -7.52
C PRO A 75 -20.92 8.19 -7.52
N TRP A 76 -20.75 6.87 -7.51
CA TRP A 76 -21.80 5.88 -7.34
C TRP A 76 -21.31 4.76 -6.42
N GLY A 77 -22.20 4.20 -5.61
CA GLY A 77 -21.90 3.02 -4.82
C GLY A 77 -22.02 1.70 -5.58
N VAL A 78 -21.41 0.67 -5.00
CA VAL A 78 -21.33 -0.70 -5.52
C VAL A 78 -21.60 -1.71 -4.40
N CYS A 79 -21.89 -2.95 -4.77
CA CYS A 79 -21.75 -4.07 -3.85
C CYS A 79 -20.24 -4.30 -3.63
N PRO A 80 -19.75 -4.37 -2.38
CA PRO A 80 -18.33 -4.54 -2.10
C PRO A 80 -17.76 -5.84 -2.69
N GLU A 81 -18.59 -6.88 -2.78
CA GLU A 81 -18.20 -8.22 -3.24
C GLU A 81 -18.53 -8.47 -4.72
N HIS A 82 -19.53 -7.77 -5.27
CA HIS A 82 -20.10 -8.08 -6.59
C HIS A 82 -20.12 -6.86 -7.53
N GLY A 83 -19.46 -5.76 -7.16
CA GLY A 83 -19.33 -4.57 -7.99
C GLY A 83 -20.65 -3.90 -8.36
N ARG A 84 -20.80 -3.52 -9.64
CA ARG A 84 -21.94 -2.74 -10.16
C ARG A 84 -23.21 -3.59 -10.36
N THR A 85 -23.66 -4.24 -9.31
CA THR A 85 -24.81 -5.15 -9.29
C THR A 85 -25.98 -4.65 -8.45
N LEU A 86 -25.88 -3.45 -7.88
CA LEU A 86 -26.96 -2.83 -7.11
C LEU A 86 -28.15 -2.45 -7.98
N SER A 87 -29.34 -2.57 -7.40
CA SER A 87 -30.60 -1.96 -7.85
C SER A 87 -31.18 -1.14 -6.71
N SER A 88 -31.83 -0.02 -7.00
CA SER A 88 -32.52 0.80 -5.99
C SER A 88 -34.03 0.71 -6.18
N SER A 89 -34.77 0.58 -5.08
CA SER A 89 -36.24 0.65 -5.04
C SER A 89 -36.66 1.28 -3.73
N ALA A 90 -37.55 2.28 -3.79
CA ALA A 90 -38.07 2.98 -2.61
C ALA A 90 -36.96 3.45 -1.63
N GLY A 91 -35.84 3.96 -2.16
CA GLY A 91 -34.72 4.42 -1.34
C GLY A 91 -33.88 3.32 -0.69
N THR A 92 -34.16 2.04 -0.96
CA THR A 92 -33.37 0.89 -0.50
C THR A 92 -32.54 0.36 -1.66
N SER A 93 -31.24 0.19 -1.44
CA SER A 93 -30.36 -0.47 -2.41
C SER A 93 -30.27 -1.96 -2.11
N THR A 94 -30.30 -2.79 -3.15
CA THR A 94 -30.17 -4.24 -3.04
C THR A 94 -29.17 -4.76 -4.05
N CYS A 95 -28.23 -5.61 -3.63
CA CYS A 95 -27.38 -6.35 -4.56
C CYS A 95 -28.20 -7.42 -5.27
N ARG A 96 -28.14 -7.46 -6.61
CA ARG A 96 -28.84 -8.48 -7.41
C ARG A 96 -28.21 -9.88 -7.29
N VAL A 97 -26.97 -9.97 -6.80
CA VAL A 97 -26.24 -11.25 -6.67
C VAL A 97 -26.34 -11.81 -5.25
N CYS A 98 -25.74 -11.16 -4.25
CA CYS A 98 -25.77 -11.66 -2.86
C CYS A 98 -27.00 -11.23 -2.06
N ARG A 99 -27.93 -10.48 -2.65
CA ARG A 99 -29.19 -10.04 -2.01
C ARG A 99 -29.03 -9.16 -0.75
N ARG A 100 -27.80 -8.79 -0.37
CA ARG A 100 -27.54 -7.80 0.69
C ARG A 100 -28.27 -6.50 0.37
N THR A 101 -28.90 -5.91 1.38
CA THR A 101 -29.65 -4.67 1.29
C THR A 101 -28.98 -3.56 2.10
N TRP A 102 -29.21 -2.32 1.69
CA TRP A 102 -28.86 -1.10 2.41
C TRP A 102 -30.11 -0.23 2.46
N ASP A 103 -30.43 0.29 3.63
CA ASP A 103 -31.59 1.14 3.94
C ASP A 103 -31.54 2.55 3.34
N HIS A 104 -30.61 2.80 2.42
CA HIS A 104 -30.43 4.05 1.72
C HIS A 104 -30.09 3.82 0.24
N ASP A 105 -30.33 4.84 -0.57
CA ASP A 105 -29.91 4.83 -1.96
C ASP A 105 -28.40 5.03 -2.03
N ARG A 106 -27.73 3.95 -2.40
CA ARG A 106 -26.29 3.83 -2.50
C ARG A 106 -25.82 4.08 -3.94
N LEU A 107 -26.71 3.97 -4.93
CA LEU A 107 -26.39 4.18 -6.34
C LEU A 107 -26.15 5.65 -6.67
N THR A 108 -26.79 6.57 -5.93
CA THR A 108 -26.73 8.02 -6.15
C THR A 108 -25.79 8.75 -5.17
N LYS A 109 -25.14 8.02 -4.26
CA LYS A 109 -24.21 8.58 -3.28
C LYS A 109 -22.77 8.17 -3.59
N PRO A 110 -21.78 9.01 -3.20
CA PRO A 110 -20.38 8.63 -3.24
C PRO A 110 -20.14 7.31 -2.49
N CYS A 111 -19.24 6.50 -3.01
CA CYS A 111 -18.92 5.21 -2.44
C CYS A 111 -18.14 5.37 -1.13
N ALA A 112 -18.75 4.94 -0.03
CA ALA A 112 -18.16 4.94 1.30
C ALA A 112 -17.39 3.64 1.64
N GLU A 113 -17.18 2.74 0.67
CA GLU A 113 -16.35 1.55 0.94
C GLU A 113 -14.89 1.96 1.15
N PRO A 114 -14.16 1.25 2.04
CA PRO A 114 -12.74 1.48 2.23
C PRO A 114 -11.97 1.23 0.93
N VAL A 115 -11.01 2.09 0.64
CA VAL A 115 -10.04 1.87 -0.43
C VAL A 115 -9.17 0.67 -0.09
N THR A 116 -9.10 -0.28 -1.02
CA THR A 116 -8.27 -1.49 -0.92
C THR A 116 -7.35 -1.69 -2.13
N TRP A 117 -7.48 -0.84 -3.15
CA TRP A 117 -6.72 -0.92 -4.40
C TRP A 117 -6.20 0.45 -4.83
N LYS A 118 -4.98 0.43 -5.37
CA LYS A 118 -4.43 1.48 -6.22
C LYS A 118 -4.44 0.98 -7.67
N VAL A 119 -5.14 1.69 -8.54
CA VAL A 119 -5.21 1.42 -9.97
C VAL A 119 -4.44 2.51 -10.71
N THR A 120 -3.59 2.11 -11.65
CA THR A 120 -2.85 3.06 -12.50
C THR A 120 -3.09 2.69 -13.95
N ASP A 121 -3.74 3.59 -14.69
CA ASP A 121 -4.04 3.37 -16.11
C ASP A 121 -2.79 3.47 -16.99
N GLU A 122 -2.94 3.21 -18.29
CA GLU A 122 -1.85 3.28 -19.28
C GLU A 122 -1.25 4.69 -19.39
N ALA A 123 -2.03 5.74 -19.12
CA ALA A 123 -1.57 7.13 -19.11
C ALA A 123 -0.84 7.51 -17.80
N GLY A 124 -0.80 6.61 -16.81
CA GLY A 124 -0.20 6.84 -15.50
C GLY A 124 -1.14 7.52 -14.49
N THR A 125 -2.42 7.71 -14.82
CA THR A 125 -3.41 8.26 -13.89
C THR A 125 -3.65 7.29 -12.74
N VAL A 126 -3.51 7.77 -11.51
CA VAL A 126 -3.73 6.98 -10.31
C VAL A 126 -5.16 7.18 -9.80
N THR A 127 -5.89 6.08 -9.63
CA THR A 127 -7.21 6.06 -8.98
C THR A 127 -7.21 5.08 -7.81
N MET A 128 -7.74 5.49 -6.67
CA MET A 128 -7.90 4.65 -5.49
C MET A 128 -9.30 4.04 -5.49
N MET A 129 -9.42 2.73 -5.29
CA MET A 129 -10.69 2.01 -5.44
C MET A 129 -10.91 1.02 -4.29
N CYS A 130 -12.17 0.77 -3.94
CA CYS A 130 -12.57 -0.35 -3.10
C CYS A 130 -12.64 -1.65 -3.92
N ASP A 131 -12.81 -2.78 -3.22
CA ASP A 131 -12.96 -4.10 -3.84
C ASP A 131 -14.13 -4.14 -4.85
N GLY A 132 -15.24 -3.46 -4.57
CA GLY A 132 -16.38 -3.44 -5.49
C GLY A 132 -16.08 -2.68 -6.79
N HIS A 133 -15.36 -1.55 -6.73
CA HIS A 133 -15.04 -0.76 -7.92
C HIS A 133 -13.91 -1.38 -8.74
N VAL A 134 -12.95 -2.05 -8.10
CA VAL A 134 -11.85 -2.68 -8.84
C VAL A 134 -12.35 -3.78 -9.78
N LEU A 135 -13.42 -4.50 -9.41
CA LEU A 135 -14.04 -5.51 -10.27
C LEU A 135 -14.51 -4.92 -11.60
N GLY A 136 -15.14 -3.75 -11.56
CA GLY A 136 -15.55 -3.03 -12.75
C GLY A 136 -14.36 -2.51 -13.55
N ALA A 137 -13.34 -1.99 -12.86
CA ALA A 137 -12.13 -1.48 -13.48
C ALA A 137 -11.35 -2.57 -14.23
N HIS A 138 -11.23 -3.77 -13.66
CA HIS A 138 -10.61 -4.93 -14.31
C HIS A 138 -11.26 -5.28 -15.66
N ALA A 139 -12.58 -5.08 -15.79
CA ALA A 139 -13.30 -5.41 -17.01
C ALA A 139 -13.08 -4.39 -18.15
N VAL A 140 -12.66 -3.15 -17.84
CA VAL A 140 -12.65 -2.04 -18.82
C VAL A 140 -11.30 -1.36 -19.01
N LEU A 141 -10.44 -1.34 -17.98
CA LEU A 141 -9.13 -0.69 -18.03
C LEU A 141 -8.05 -1.66 -18.50
N ARG A 142 -7.91 -1.80 -19.82
CA ARG A 142 -6.80 -2.55 -20.42
C ARG A 142 -5.45 -1.87 -20.12
N GLY A 143 -4.41 -2.68 -19.93
CA GLY A 143 -3.04 -2.21 -19.63
C GLY A 143 -2.85 -1.53 -18.28
N ALA A 144 -3.90 -1.40 -17.46
CA ALA A 144 -3.79 -0.82 -16.13
C ALA A 144 -3.06 -1.77 -15.17
N THR A 145 -2.29 -1.18 -14.25
CA THR A 145 -1.68 -1.90 -13.12
C THR A 145 -2.62 -1.83 -11.92
N PHE A 146 -2.89 -2.99 -11.32
CA PHE A 146 -3.73 -3.14 -10.14
C PHE A 146 -2.89 -3.58 -8.96
N THR A 147 -2.79 -2.74 -7.93
CA THR A 147 -2.01 -3.03 -6.73
C THR A 147 -2.93 -3.06 -5.52
N ARG A 148 -3.04 -4.22 -4.88
CA ARG A 148 -3.76 -4.37 -3.62
C ARG A 148 -3.01 -3.66 -2.51
N LEU A 149 -3.73 -2.90 -1.70
CA LEU A 149 -3.19 -2.26 -0.51
C LEU A 149 -3.25 -3.24 0.65
N ALA A 150 -2.30 -3.15 1.58
CA ALA A 150 -2.32 -4.01 2.76
C ALA A 150 -3.57 -3.69 3.59
N THR A 151 -4.52 -4.62 3.65
CA THR A 151 -5.59 -4.60 4.65
C THR A 151 -5.00 -5.05 5.98
N ARG A 152 -5.22 -4.26 7.03
CA ARG A 152 -4.94 -4.69 8.41
C ARG A 152 -5.90 -5.80 8.82
#